data_AF-A0A9W8AEY4-F1
#
_entry.id   AF-A0A9W8AEY4-F1
#
_cell.length_a   1.000
_cell.length_b   1.000
_cell.length_c   1.000
_cell.angle_alpha   90.00
_cell.angle_beta   90.00
_cell.angle_gamma   90.00
#
_symmetry.space_group_name_H-M   'P 1'
#
loop_
_entity.id
_entity.type
_entity.pdbx_description
1 polymer ?
#
loop_
_entity_poly.entity_id
_entity_poly.type
_entity_poly.pdbx_seq_one_letter_code
_entity_poly.pdbx_strand_id
1 'polypeptide(L)'
;MSVTQPPSTVEETGERIVLCIDVHDEMDDVLLPAPSIDACTRMALTKRLLKMFVATKLRLATATVAGGDSKSTASGPQFALCLLKERAEWLMDFSADCDLLFAVIDELTTTGHYQDLDVRTLFMTVEQNAVRLRARSPRVICIYGRSNVVPSGITDVMVTHGTNPRLTLDLIFLHRRKSSEIDPQVKFPYLQAYF
;
A
#
# COMPACT_ATOMS: atom_id res chain seq x y z
N MET A 1 13.61 14.28 -46.41
CA MET A 1 14.16 13.93 -45.08
C MET A 1 13.02 13.32 -44.29
N SER A 2 13.01 11.99 -44.14
CA SER A 2 11.95 11.28 -43.43
C SER A 2 12.22 11.38 -41.93
N VAL A 3 11.31 12.03 -41.21
CA VAL A 3 11.38 12.13 -39.74
C VAL A 3 10.95 10.78 -39.18
N THR A 4 11.91 10.00 -38.70
CA THR A 4 11.66 8.74 -38.02
C THR A 4 11.00 9.05 -36.67
N GLN A 5 9.70 8.81 -36.60
CA GLN A 5 8.93 8.90 -35.36
C GLN A 5 9.48 7.84 -34.38
N PRO A 6 9.76 8.19 -33.11
CA PRO A 6 10.23 7.19 -32.15
C PRO A 6 9.14 6.12 -31.96
N PRO A 7 9.53 4.86 -31.74
CA PRO A 7 8.57 3.78 -31.56
C PRO A 7 7.63 4.13 -30.42
N SER A 8 6.32 4.10 -30.68
CA SER A 8 5.29 4.25 -29.67
C SER A 8 5.51 3.17 -28.62
N THR A 9 5.99 3.56 -27.44
CA THR A 9 6.09 2.67 -26.29
C THR A 9 4.69 2.18 -25.98
N VAL A 10 4.44 0.90 -26.25
CA VAL A 10 3.21 0.20 -25.84
C VAL A 10 3.00 0.51 -24.36
N GLU A 11 1.94 1.23 -24.05
CA GLU A 11 1.62 1.58 -22.67
C GLU A 11 1.22 0.29 -21.95
N GLU A 12 2.02 -0.12 -20.96
CA GLU A 12 1.58 -1.10 -19.97
C GLU A 12 0.42 -0.47 -19.20
N THR A 13 -0.80 -0.86 -19.54
CA THR A 13 -2.05 -0.36 -18.96
C THR A 13 -2.44 -1.07 -17.66
N GLY A 14 -1.54 -1.87 -17.09
CA GLY A 14 -1.78 -2.64 -15.86
C GLY A 14 -1.81 -1.76 -14.61
N GLU A 15 -2.79 -2.00 -13.73
CA GLU A 15 -2.89 -1.36 -12.42
C GLU A 15 -1.63 -1.70 -11.59
N ARG A 16 -0.92 -0.70 -11.09
CA ARG A 16 0.25 -0.90 -10.22
C ARG A 16 -0.07 -0.44 -8.81
N ILE A 17 -0.06 -1.37 -7.87
CA ILE A 17 -0.49 -1.15 -6.49
C ILE A 17 0.70 -1.29 -5.56
N VAL A 18 0.98 -0.27 -4.76
CA VAL A 18 1.96 -0.34 -3.67
C VAL A 18 1.21 -0.59 -2.37
N LEU A 19 1.52 -1.72 -1.73
CA LEU A 19 1.01 -2.08 -0.42
C LEU A 19 2.01 -1.57 0.62
N CYS A 20 1.60 -0.55 1.38
CA CYS A 20 2.41 0.03 2.45
C CYS A 20 1.93 -0.50 3.80
N ILE A 21 2.76 -1.27 4.49
CA ILE A 21 2.38 -1.99 5.71
C ILE A 21 3.17 -1.48 6.90
N ASP A 22 2.46 -1.08 7.94
CA ASP A 22 3.06 -0.75 9.22
C ASP A 22 3.63 -1.99 9.91
N VAL A 23 4.86 -1.86 10.40
CA VAL A 23 5.61 -2.92 11.10
C VAL A 23 5.93 -2.50 12.53
N HIS A 24 5.15 -1.56 13.07
CA HIS A 24 5.17 -1.17 14.47
C HIS A 24 4.67 -2.28 15.40
N ASP A 25 5.20 -2.39 16.62
CA ASP A 25 4.81 -3.41 17.61
C ASP A 25 3.30 -3.44 17.94
N GLU A 26 2.59 -2.32 17.79
CA GLU A 26 1.11 -2.30 17.92
C GLU A 26 0.40 -3.21 16.91
N MET A 27 1.06 -3.62 15.84
CA MET A 27 0.51 -4.59 14.89
C MET A 27 0.45 -6.01 15.45
N ASP A 28 1.18 -6.30 16.53
CA ASP A 28 1.05 -7.56 17.26
C ASP A 28 -0.06 -7.52 18.32
N ASP A 29 -0.71 -6.36 18.51
CA ASP A 29 -1.89 -6.30 19.36
C ASP A 29 -3.00 -7.21 18.82
N VAL A 30 -3.62 -7.95 19.73
CA VAL A 30 -4.77 -8.79 19.43
C VAL A 30 -5.97 -7.91 19.07
N LEU A 31 -6.55 -8.18 17.90
CA LEU A 31 -7.82 -7.59 17.50
C LEU A 31 -8.94 -8.12 18.38
N LEU A 32 -9.95 -7.29 18.60
CA LEU A 32 -11.11 -7.67 19.40
C LEU A 32 -11.72 -8.94 18.81
N PRO A 33 -11.91 -10.00 19.61
CA PRO A 33 -12.48 -11.24 19.12
C PRO A 33 -13.89 -10.96 18.61
N ALA A 34 -14.13 -11.30 17.34
CA ALA A 34 -15.48 -11.39 16.82
C ALA A 34 -16.03 -12.79 17.16
N PRO A 35 -17.35 -12.98 17.30
CA PRO A 35 -17.93 -14.28 17.67
C PRO A 35 -17.54 -15.46 16.77
N SER A 36 -17.07 -15.18 15.55
CA SER A 36 -16.71 -16.15 14.51
C SER A 36 -15.24 -16.10 14.10
N ILE A 37 -14.40 -15.30 14.78
CA ILE A 37 -12.99 -15.12 14.42
C ILE A 37 -12.16 -15.34 15.68
N ASP A 38 -11.33 -16.38 15.64
CA ASP A 38 -10.34 -16.63 16.69
C ASP A 38 -9.48 -15.38 16.91
N ALA A 39 -9.05 -15.19 18.15
CA ALA A 39 -8.16 -14.09 18.50
C ALA A 39 -6.94 -14.08 17.57
N CYS A 40 -6.76 -12.99 16.82
CA CYS A 40 -5.66 -12.81 15.90
C CYS A 40 -5.06 -11.41 16.06
N THR A 41 -3.77 -11.27 15.77
CA THR A 41 -3.10 -9.97 15.80
C THR A 41 -3.51 -9.13 14.59
N ARG A 42 -3.32 -7.81 14.66
CA ARG A 42 -3.52 -6.92 13.50
C ARG A 42 -2.65 -7.35 12.32
N MET A 43 -1.40 -7.73 12.57
CA MET A 43 -0.48 -8.24 11.55
C MET A 43 -1.02 -9.52 10.89
N ALA A 44 -1.49 -10.48 11.69
CA ALA A 44 -2.06 -11.73 11.15
C ALA A 44 -3.29 -11.46 10.27
N LEU A 45 -4.19 -10.56 10.69
CA LEU A 45 -5.34 -10.18 9.87
C LEU A 45 -4.92 -9.42 8.60
N THR A 46 -3.96 -8.50 8.72
CA THR A 46 -3.40 -7.76 7.58
C THR A 46 -2.83 -8.71 6.53
N LYS A 47 -2.02 -9.70 6.92
CA LYS A 47 -1.50 -10.72 6.00
C LYS A 47 -2.64 -11.45 5.27
N ARG A 48 -3.67 -11.87 6.01
CA ARG A 48 -4.84 -12.56 5.43
C ARG A 48 -5.59 -11.65 4.45
N LEU A 49 -5.83 -10.39 4.82
CA LEU A 49 -6.48 -9.39 3.97
C LEU A 49 -5.70 -9.16 2.68
N LEU A 50 -4.39 -8.95 2.77
CA LEU A 50 -3.53 -8.70 1.62
C LEU A 50 -3.52 -9.88 0.65
N LYS A 51 -3.37 -11.11 1.16
CA LYS A 51 -3.43 -12.32 0.32
C LYS A 51 -4.77 -12.47 -0.38
N MET A 52 -5.89 -12.25 0.34
CA MET A 52 -7.23 -12.29 -0.27
C MET A 52 -7.40 -11.18 -1.32
N PHE A 53 -6.92 -9.98 -1.06
CA PHE A 53 -6.99 -8.84 -1.97
C PHE A 53 -6.21 -9.10 -3.26
N VAL A 54 -4.94 -9.52 -3.15
CA VAL A 54 -4.07 -9.87 -4.28
C VAL A 54 -4.69 -10.98 -5.12
N ALA A 55 -5.10 -12.10 -4.50
CA ALA A 55 -5.73 -13.21 -5.21
C ALA A 55 -7.01 -12.79 -5.94
N THR A 56 -7.84 -11.96 -5.29
CA THR A 56 -9.10 -11.48 -5.88
C THR A 56 -8.83 -10.58 -7.08
N LYS A 57 -7.91 -9.62 -6.95
CA LYS A 57 -7.53 -8.70 -8.02
C LYS A 57 -6.93 -9.41 -9.23
N LEU A 58 -5.99 -10.33 -9.01
CA LEU A 58 -5.41 -11.14 -10.09
C LEU A 58 -6.47 -12.00 -10.79
N ARG A 59 -7.38 -12.63 -10.02
CA ARG A 59 -8.46 -13.44 -10.58
C ARG A 59 -9.42 -12.61 -11.43
N LEU A 60 -9.82 -11.44 -10.97
CA LEU A 60 -10.69 -10.54 -11.73
C LEU A 60 -10.03 -10.11 -13.06
N ALA A 61 -8.73 -9.85 -13.05
CA ALA A 61 -7.99 -9.54 -14.27
C ALA A 61 -7.94 -10.71 -15.26
N THR A 62 -7.85 -11.96 -14.79
CA THR A 62 -7.92 -13.13 -15.69
C THR A 62 -9.32 -13.38 -16.26
N ALA A 63 -10.37 -13.09 -15.47
CA ALA A 63 -11.75 -13.30 -15.89
C ALA A 63 -12.18 -12.35 -17.02
N THR A 64 -11.64 -11.14 -17.07
CA THR A 64 -11.94 -10.16 -18.14
C THR A 64 -11.27 -10.51 -19.47
N VAL A 65 -10.15 -11.24 -19.46
CA VAL A 65 -9.42 -11.63 -20.68
C VAL A 65 -10.07 -12.83 -21.39
N ALA A 66 -10.77 -13.70 -20.65
CA ALA A 66 -11.45 -14.88 -21.22
C ALA A 66 -12.72 -14.55 -22.04
N GLY A 67 -13.18 -13.29 -22.03
CA GLY A 67 -14.44 -12.85 -22.63
C GLY A 67 -14.41 -12.44 -24.12
N GLY A 68 -13.26 -12.53 -24.79
CA GLY A 68 -13.15 -12.27 -26.23
C GLY A 68 -12.66 -10.88 -26.57
N ASP A 69 -11.34 -10.71 -26.62
CA ASP A 69 -10.65 -9.96 -27.67
C ASP A 69 -9.14 -10.16 -27.49
N SER A 70 -8.55 -11.03 -28.31
CA SER A 70 -7.14 -11.45 -28.27
C SER A 70 -6.13 -10.33 -28.64
N LYS A 71 -6.51 -9.06 -28.52
CA LYS A 71 -5.69 -7.87 -28.78
C LYS A 71 -5.40 -7.02 -27.53
N SER A 72 -5.88 -7.41 -26.35
CA SER A 72 -5.55 -6.70 -25.12
C SER A 72 -4.11 -7.00 -24.70
N THR A 73 -3.23 -6.01 -24.84
CA THR A 73 -1.87 -5.97 -24.27
C THR A 73 -1.87 -5.58 -22.78
N ALA A 74 -3.03 -5.62 -22.11
CA ALA A 74 -3.14 -5.22 -20.72
C ALA A 74 -2.47 -6.27 -19.83
N SER A 75 -1.27 -5.93 -19.36
CA SER A 75 -0.66 -6.57 -18.20
C SER A 75 -1.68 -6.55 -17.05
N GLY A 76 -1.89 -7.70 -16.39
CA GLY A 76 -2.70 -7.75 -15.17
C GLY A 76 -2.12 -6.85 -14.06
N PRO A 77 -2.83 -6.71 -12.92
CA PRO A 77 -2.38 -5.89 -11.82
C PRO A 77 -1.06 -6.42 -11.26
N GLN A 78 -0.16 -5.50 -10.89
CA GLN A 78 1.10 -5.82 -10.24
C GLN A 78 1.18 -5.14 -8.88
N PHE A 79 1.85 -5.80 -7.94
CA PHE A 79 1.91 -5.40 -6.54
C PHE A 79 3.36 -5.22 -6.11
N ALA A 80 3.63 -4.14 -5.40
CA ALA A 80 4.88 -3.88 -4.70
C ALA A 80 4.60 -3.77 -3.20
N LEU A 81 5.63 -4.02 -2.37
CA LEU A 81 5.52 -3.90 -0.91
C LEU A 81 6.48 -2.85 -0.38
N CYS A 82 5.99 -2.05 0.56
CA CYS A 82 6.73 -1.03 1.29
C CYS A 82 6.43 -1.18 2.78
N LEU A 83 7.45 -1.05 3.63
CA LEU A 83 7.30 -1.08 5.08
C LEU A 83 7.22 0.34 5.64
N LEU A 84 6.35 0.56 6.62
CA LEU A 84 6.27 1.81 7.36
C LEU A 84 7.00 1.63 8.70
N LYS A 85 8.20 2.19 8.78
CA LYS A 85 9.01 2.32 10.01
C LYS A 85 9.01 3.79 10.46
N GLU A 86 10.06 4.30 11.10
CA GLU A 86 10.27 5.75 11.21
C GLU A 86 10.42 6.42 9.83
N ARG A 87 11.08 5.70 8.92
CA ARG A 87 11.19 6.04 7.50
C ARG A 87 10.65 4.89 6.67
N ALA A 88 9.94 5.19 5.59
CA ALA A 88 9.43 4.16 4.71
C ALA A 88 10.58 3.42 4.01
N GLU A 89 10.42 2.11 3.84
CA GLU A 89 11.44 1.23 3.25
C GLU A 89 10.80 0.36 2.16
N TRP A 90 11.37 0.40 0.96
CA TRP A 90 10.89 -0.42 -0.15
C TRP A 90 11.35 -1.87 0.02
N LEU A 91 10.41 -2.80 0.12
CA LEU A 91 10.69 -4.21 0.40
C LEU A 91 10.73 -5.05 -0.88
N MET A 92 9.79 -4.82 -1.80
CA MET A 92 9.60 -5.66 -2.98
C MET A 92 9.13 -4.85 -4.18
N ASP A 93 9.75 -5.09 -5.34
CA ASP A 93 9.37 -4.51 -6.63
C ASP A 93 8.04 -5.09 -7.15
N PHE A 94 7.44 -4.41 -8.13
CA PHE A 94 6.17 -4.82 -8.73
C PHE A 94 6.24 -6.24 -9.30
N SER A 95 5.35 -7.11 -8.82
CA SER A 95 5.17 -8.47 -9.32
C SER A 95 3.69 -8.82 -9.46
N ALA A 96 3.38 -9.70 -10.41
CA ALA A 96 2.09 -10.38 -10.51
C ALA A 96 2.16 -11.85 -10.04
N ASP A 97 3.35 -12.31 -9.63
CA ASP A 97 3.57 -13.67 -9.11
C ASP A 97 2.95 -13.80 -7.72
N CYS A 98 1.85 -14.55 -7.65
CA CYS A 98 1.09 -14.74 -6.43
C CYS A 98 1.88 -15.51 -5.35
N ASP A 99 2.70 -16.48 -5.74
CA ASP A 99 3.44 -17.31 -4.79
C ASP A 99 4.57 -16.50 -4.15
N LEU A 100 5.28 -15.70 -4.95
CA LEU A 100 6.27 -14.76 -4.45
C LEU A 100 5.64 -13.72 -3.51
N LEU A 101 4.53 -13.10 -3.92
CA LEU A 101 3.83 -12.12 -3.09
C LEU A 101 3.38 -12.74 -1.76
N PHE A 102 2.87 -13.97 -1.78
CA PHE A 102 2.40 -14.65 -0.57
C PHE A 102 3.54 -15.01 0.37
N ALA A 103 4.68 -15.47 -0.17
CA ALA A 103 5.87 -15.72 0.61
C ALA A 103 6.35 -14.46 1.35
N VAL A 104 6.48 -13.33 0.64
CA VAL A 104 6.91 -12.07 1.26
C VAL A 104 5.88 -11.56 2.28
N ILE A 105 4.58 -11.68 2.00
CA ILE A 105 3.53 -11.30 2.95
C ILE A 105 3.60 -12.17 4.22
N ASP A 106 3.85 -13.47 4.08
CA ASP A 106 3.93 -14.39 5.21
C ASP A 106 5.15 -14.12 6.10
N GLU A 107 6.23 -13.58 5.55
CA GLU A 107 7.42 -13.14 6.27
C GLU A 107 7.27 -11.80 7.00
N LEU A 108 6.21 -11.02 6.74
CA LEU A 108 6.01 -9.73 7.42
C LEU A 108 5.94 -9.90 8.94
N THR A 109 6.74 -9.16 9.68
CA THR A 109 6.74 -9.17 11.14
C THR A 109 6.85 -7.74 11.66
N THR A 110 6.45 -7.53 12.90
CA THR A 110 6.81 -6.30 13.61
C THR A 110 8.33 -6.23 13.72
N THR A 111 8.86 -5.02 13.59
CA THR A 111 10.31 -4.78 13.56
C THR A 111 10.77 -3.80 14.63
N GLY A 112 9.83 -3.23 15.38
CA GLY A 112 10.14 -2.40 16.54
C GLY A 112 9.07 -1.38 16.88
N HIS A 113 9.36 -0.66 17.95
CA HIS A 113 8.59 0.47 18.43
C HIS A 113 9.13 1.77 17.84
N TYR A 114 8.29 2.50 17.11
CA TYR A 114 8.65 3.69 16.35
C TYR A 114 7.86 4.88 16.88
N GLN A 115 8.56 5.93 17.32
CA GLN A 115 7.93 7.10 17.93
C GLN A 115 7.28 8.05 16.92
N ASP A 116 7.65 7.93 15.65
CA ASP A 116 7.17 8.78 14.56
C ASP A 116 7.10 7.98 13.24
N LEU A 117 6.32 8.48 12.29
CA LEU A 117 6.36 8.10 10.87
C LEU A 117 6.56 9.38 10.07
N ASP A 118 7.73 9.56 9.45
CA ASP A 118 7.96 10.67 8.53
C ASP A 118 7.28 10.37 7.18
N VAL A 119 6.10 10.93 6.97
CA VAL A 119 5.26 10.66 5.80
C VAL A 119 5.95 11.09 4.51
N ARG A 120 6.86 12.08 4.53
CA ARG A 120 7.61 12.51 3.34
C ARG A 120 8.41 11.35 2.78
N THR A 121 8.98 10.54 3.64
CA THR A 121 9.79 9.39 3.23
C THR A 121 8.95 8.32 2.52
N LEU A 122 7.68 8.14 2.91
CA LEU A 122 6.75 7.25 2.21
C LEU A 122 6.56 7.69 0.77
N PHE A 123 6.13 8.93 0.56
CA PHE A 123 5.85 9.41 -0.78
C PHE A 123 7.12 9.51 -1.64
N MET A 124 8.23 9.99 -1.08
CA MET A 124 9.52 10.00 -1.78
C MET A 124 9.94 8.58 -2.20
N THR A 125 9.80 7.60 -1.31
CA THR A 125 10.14 6.20 -1.61
C THR A 125 9.24 5.65 -2.72
N VAL A 126 7.93 5.89 -2.65
CA VAL A 126 6.99 5.45 -3.69
C VAL A 126 7.29 6.12 -5.02
N GLU A 127 7.49 7.44 -5.07
CA GLU A 127 7.75 8.15 -6.32
C GLU A 127 9.07 7.75 -6.96
N GLN A 128 10.15 7.65 -6.17
CA GLN A 128 11.46 7.22 -6.67
C GLN A 128 11.40 5.82 -7.27
N ASN A 129 10.74 4.87 -6.58
CA ASN A 129 10.60 3.51 -7.07
C ASN A 129 9.60 3.40 -8.22
N ALA A 130 8.54 4.21 -8.24
CA ALA A 130 7.61 4.28 -9.34
C ALA A 130 8.30 4.76 -10.62
N VAL A 131 9.12 5.82 -10.55
CA VAL A 131 9.92 6.29 -11.68
C VAL A 131 10.92 5.22 -12.12
N ARG A 132 11.69 4.65 -11.18
CA ARG A 132 12.66 3.58 -11.45
C ARG A 132 12.03 2.39 -12.17
N LEU A 133 10.83 2.00 -11.74
CA LEU A 133 10.11 0.84 -12.25
C LEU A 133 9.15 1.16 -13.39
N ARG A 134 9.07 2.43 -13.83
CA ARG A 134 8.18 2.92 -14.90
C ARG A 134 6.68 2.78 -14.57
N ALA A 135 6.31 2.86 -13.29
CA ALA A 135 4.93 2.96 -12.85
C ALA A 135 4.45 4.42 -12.98
N ARG A 136 3.57 4.70 -13.95
CA ARG A 136 3.13 6.08 -14.24
C ARG A 136 2.12 6.64 -13.24
N SER A 137 1.23 5.79 -12.74
CA SER A 137 0.16 6.16 -11.82
C SER A 137 -0.06 5.07 -10.76
N PRO A 138 0.86 4.92 -9.79
CA PRO A 138 0.70 3.91 -8.76
C PRO A 138 -0.44 4.27 -7.81
N ARG A 139 -1.25 3.25 -7.49
CA ARG A 139 -2.20 3.31 -6.37
C ARG A 139 -1.48 2.85 -5.10
N VAL A 140 -1.51 3.64 -4.05
CA VAL A 140 -0.94 3.31 -2.75
C VAL A 140 -2.06 2.86 -1.84
N ILE A 141 -1.91 1.71 -1.19
CA ILE A 141 -2.79 1.26 -0.12
C ILE A 141 -1.94 1.23 1.15
N CYS A 142 -2.23 2.13 2.07
CA CYS A 142 -1.52 2.29 3.33
C CYS A 142 -2.30 1.64 4.48
N ILE A 143 -1.69 0.67 5.15
CA ILE A 143 -2.23 0.03 6.35
C ILE A 143 -1.42 0.55 7.54
N TYR A 144 -1.98 1.53 8.24
CA TYR A 144 -1.34 2.21 9.37
C TYR A 144 -1.88 1.68 10.71
N GLY A 145 -0.97 1.29 11.61
CA GLY A 145 -1.31 0.51 12.81
C GLY A 145 -1.06 1.21 14.14
N ARG A 146 -0.50 2.42 14.14
CA ARG A 146 -0.10 3.13 15.37
C ARG A 146 -1.23 3.99 15.88
N SER A 147 -1.82 3.60 17.00
CA SER A 147 -2.92 4.33 17.63
C SER A 147 -2.43 5.62 18.28
N ASN A 148 -1.17 5.62 18.73
CA ASN A 148 -0.60 6.73 19.49
C ASN A 148 0.30 7.70 18.76
N VAL A 149 0.76 7.33 17.58
CA VAL A 149 1.70 8.13 16.81
C VAL A 149 0.94 8.93 15.75
N VAL A 150 1.12 10.25 15.76
CA VAL A 150 0.68 11.13 14.68
C VAL A 150 1.85 11.28 13.72
N PRO A 151 1.71 10.90 12.44
CA PRO A 151 2.81 11.01 11.49
C PRO A 151 3.27 12.46 11.28
N SER A 152 4.57 12.66 11.12
CA SER A 152 5.17 13.96 10.84
C SER A 152 5.36 14.23 9.34
N GLY A 153 5.69 15.48 8.98
CA GLY A 153 6.01 15.85 7.58
C GLY A 153 4.81 15.95 6.63
N ILE A 154 3.60 15.76 7.16
CA ILE A 154 2.33 15.78 6.44
C ILE A 154 2.10 17.09 5.64
N THR A 155 2.41 18.25 6.20
CA THR A 155 2.16 19.55 5.56
C THR A 155 3.00 19.72 4.28
N ASP A 156 4.24 19.25 4.31
CA ASP A 156 5.16 19.30 3.15
C ASP A 156 4.66 18.39 2.02
N VAL A 157 4.09 17.24 2.40
CA VAL A 157 3.48 16.25 1.50
C VAL A 157 2.24 16.83 0.80
N MET A 158 1.37 17.54 1.53
CA MET A 158 0.17 18.15 0.92
C MET A 158 0.50 19.10 -0.22
N VAL A 159 1.51 19.96 -0.02
CA VAL A 159 1.94 20.94 -1.02
C VAL A 159 2.52 20.25 -2.25
N THR A 160 3.23 19.14 -2.06
CA THR A 160 3.96 18.44 -3.12
C THR A 160 3.08 17.43 -3.88
N HIS A 161 2.21 16.69 -3.18
CA HIS A 161 1.40 15.61 -3.73
C HIS A 161 -0.07 15.97 -3.96
N GLY A 162 -0.62 16.97 -3.28
CA GLY A 162 -1.95 17.52 -3.62
C GLY A 162 -2.03 18.03 -5.05
N THR A 163 -0.87 18.30 -5.67
CA THR A 163 -0.72 18.69 -7.08
C THR A 163 -0.36 17.54 -8.02
N ASN A 164 -0.12 16.31 -7.54
CA ASN A 164 0.23 15.16 -8.38
C ASN A 164 -1.02 14.30 -8.67
N PRO A 165 -1.75 14.53 -9.78
CA PRO A 165 -3.00 13.84 -10.09
C PRO A 165 -2.82 12.35 -10.43
N ARG A 166 -1.58 11.84 -10.43
CA ARG A 166 -1.26 10.48 -10.87
C ARG A 166 -1.12 9.49 -9.72
N LEU A 167 -1.05 9.95 -8.47
CA LEU A 167 -0.97 9.08 -7.31
C LEU A 167 -2.32 9.05 -6.60
N THR A 168 -2.81 7.85 -6.31
CA THR A 168 -4.03 7.65 -5.51
C THR A 168 -3.63 6.97 -4.22
N LEU A 169 -4.20 7.40 -3.09
CA LEU A 169 -3.94 6.80 -1.78
C LEU A 169 -5.24 6.32 -1.14
N ASP A 170 -5.25 5.07 -0.69
CA ASP A 170 -6.25 4.54 0.23
C ASP A 170 -5.60 4.27 1.58
N LEU A 171 -6.20 4.79 2.66
CA LEU A 171 -5.73 4.58 4.02
C LEU A 171 -6.66 3.64 4.79
N ILE A 172 -6.07 2.60 5.37
CA ILE A 172 -6.68 1.72 6.37
C ILE A 172 -6.01 2.01 7.71
N PHE A 173 -6.76 2.61 8.63
CA PHE A 173 -6.27 2.90 9.98
C PHE A 173 -6.74 1.82 10.97
N LEU A 174 -5.80 1.04 11.48
CA LEU A 174 -6.02 0.04 12.52
C LEU A 174 -5.64 0.65 13.87
N HIS A 175 -6.61 0.76 14.78
CA HIS A 175 -6.42 1.46 16.04
C HIS A 175 -6.97 0.67 17.23
N ARG A 176 -6.40 0.94 18.42
CA ARG A 176 -6.94 0.50 19.71
C ARG A 176 -8.30 1.14 19.98
N ARG A 177 -9.07 0.55 20.90
CA ARG A 177 -10.28 1.18 21.42
C ARG A 177 -9.93 2.54 22.03
N LYS A 178 -10.88 3.47 21.93
CA LYS A 178 -10.79 4.77 22.61
C LYS A 178 -10.52 4.55 24.10
N SER A 179 -9.56 5.29 24.63
CA SER A 179 -9.21 5.36 26.05
C SER A 179 -8.90 6.80 26.43
N SER A 180 -8.52 7.06 27.69
CA SER A 180 -8.03 8.37 28.13
C SER A 180 -6.75 8.82 27.43
N GLU A 181 -5.96 7.86 26.92
CA GLU A 181 -4.68 8.10 26.24
C GLU A 181 -4.82 8.11 24.71
N ILE A 182 -5.87 7.47 24.19
CA ILE A 182 -6.06 7.21 22.76
C ILE A 182 -7.44 7.68 22.33
N ASP A 183 -7.50 8.72 21.49
CA ASP A 183 -8.75 9.12 20.82
C ASP A 183 -8.64 8.99 19.30
N PRO A 184 -9.05 7.83 18.73
CA PRO A 184 -9.03 7.61 17.29
C PRO A 184 -9.88 8.63 16.51
N GLN A 185 -10.94 9.19 17.12
CA GLN A 185 -11.82 10.16 16.46
C GLN A 185 -11.18 11.53 16.31
N VAL A 186 -10.18 11.85 17.15
CA VAL A 186 -9.36 13.05 16.96
C VAL A 186 -8.31 12.77 15.89
N LYS A 187 -7.67 11.60 15.92
CA LYS A 187 -6.53 11.27 15.05
C LYS A 187 -6.92 10.93 13.62
N PHE A 188 -8.05 10.24 13.41
CA PHE A 188 -8.47 9.84 12.06
C PHE A 188 -8.72 11.05 11.13
N PRO A 189 -9.36 12.15 11.55
CA PRO A 189 -9.40 13.38 10.76
C PRO A 189 -8.01 13.95 10.43
N TYR A 190 -7.03 13.85 11.34
CA TYR A 190 -5.63 14.22 11.07
C TYR A 190 -4.89 13.26 10.14
N LEU A 191 -5.44 12.07 9.89
CA LEU A 191 -4.91 11.18 8.86
C LEU A 191 -5.65 11.43 7.54
N GLN A 192 -6.98 11.53 7.58
CA GLN A 192 -7.83 11.72 6.40
C GLN A 192 -7.64 13.07 5.70
N ALA A 193 -7.38 14.16 6.43
CA ALA A 193 -7.16 15.46 5.80
C ALA A 193 -5.78 15.56 5.12
N TYR A 194 -4.94 14.53 5.27
CA TYR A 194 -3.50 14.62 5.10
C TYR A 194 -2.87 13.43 4.36
N PHE A 195 -3.63 12.35 4.18
CA PHE A 195 -3.42 11.22 3.30
C PHE A 195 -4.56 11.18 2.29
#